data_AF-A0A7S3XMB0-F1
#
_entry.id   AF-A0A7S3XMB0-F1
#
_cell.length_a   1.000
_cell.length_b   1.000
_cell.length_c   1.000
_cell.angle_alpha   90.00
_cell.angle_beta   90.00
_cell.angle_gamma   90.00
#
_symmetry.space_group_name_H-M   'P 1'
#
loop_
_entity.id
_entity.type
_entity.pdbx_description
1 polymer ?
#
loop_
_entity_poly.entity_id
_entity_poly.type
_entity_poly.pdbx_seq_one_letter_code
_entity_poly.pdbx_strand_id
1 'polypeptide(L)'
;ICLTPNGECTVSPQDREIVEELGVSVIDCSWARLDEIPFKQMRSGHQRLLPFVVAANPVNYGKPYKCTDAEAIAATLYIVGMKEEATQLIHEFTWGPEFLKINYDVLE
;
A
#
# COMPACT_ATOMS: atom_id res chain seq x y z
N ILE A 1 -1.58 8.91 6.06
CA ILE A 1 -2.81 8.15 5.69
C ILE A 1 -2.79 6.74 6.29
N CYS A 2 -3.94 6.09 6.41
CA CYS A 2 -4.08 4.72 6.90
C CYS A 2 -4.66 3.81 5.82
N LEU A 3 -3.92 2.79 5.40
CA LEU A 3 -4.38 1.80 4.45
C LEU A 3 -5.28 0.78 5.17
N THR A 4 -6.52 0.69 4.74
CA THR A 4 -7.52 -0.19 5.36
C THR A 4 -8.57 -0.60 4.34
N PRO A 5 -9.10 -1.85 4.40
CA PRO A 5 -10.20 -2.28 3.54
C PRO A 5 -11.50 -1.48 3.77
N ASN A 6 -11.59 -0.72 4.86
CA ASN A 6 -12.75 0.13 5.17
C ASN A 6 -12.62 1.56 4.65
N GLY A 7 -11.55 1.89 3.91
CA GLY A 7 -11.42 3.21 3.31
C GLY A 7 -12.53 3.47 2.29
N GLU A 8 -13.00 4.70 2.19
CA GLU A 8 -14.00 5.11 1.19
C GLU A 8 -13.35 5.71 -0.06
N CYS A 9 -12.13 6.25 0.09
CA CYS A 9 -11.36 6.85 -0.99
C CYS A 9 -10.12 6.01 -1.29
N THR A 10 -9.78 5.84 -2.56
CA THR A 10 -8.50 5.25 -2.97
C THR A 10 -7.36 6.23 -2.76
N VAL A 11 -6.15 5.74 -2.46
CA VAL A 11 -4.93 6.55 -2.45
C VAL A 11 -4.80 7.31 -3.78
N SER A 12 -4.44 8.59 -3.69
CA SER A 12 -4.33 9.47 -4.84
C SER A 12 -3.22 10.50 -4.65
N PRO A 13 -2.75 11.19 -5.72
CA PRO A 13 -1.73 12.23 -5.58
C PRO A 13 -2.10 13.36 -4.60
N GLN A 14 -3.40 13.60 -4.38
CA GLN A 14 -3.90 14.58 -3.41
C GLN A 14 -3.53 14.25 -1.96
N ASP A 15 -3.14 13.01 -1.67
CA ASP A 15 -2.76 12.58 -0.31
C ASP A 15 -1.33 12.98 0.07
N ARG A 16 -0.56 13.61 -0.84
CA ARG A 16 0.85 13.95 -0.63
C ARG A 16 1.12 14.74 0.66
N GLU A 17 0.42 15.86 0.87
CA GLU A 17 0.63 16.70 2.06
C GLU A 17 0.37 15.91 3.35
N ILE A 18 -0.66 15.06 3.36
CA ILE A 18 -1.00 14.21 4.51
C ILE A 18 0.10 13.17 4.76
N VAL A 19 0.68 12.60 3.70
CA VAL A 19 1.77 11.63 3.82
C VAL A 19 3.06 12.29 4.31
N GLU A 20 3.38 13.49 3.84
CA GLU A 20 4.56 14.24 4.28
C GLU A 20 4.44 14.67 5.75
N GLU A 21 3.25 15.08 6.21
CA GLU A 21 3.03 15.53 7.58
C GLU A 21 2.85 14.37 8.59
N LEU A 22 2.07 13.35 8.22
CA LEU A 22 1.61 12.30 9.14
C LEU A 22 2.13 10.89 8.82
N GLY A 23 2.75 10.68 7.66
CA GLY A 23 3.26 9.39 7.21
C GLY A 23 2.18 8.43 6.67
N VAL A 24 2.58 7.19 6.40
CA VAL A 24 1.70 6.09 5.96
C VAL A 24 1.60 5.04 7.07
N SER A 25 0.40 4.57 7.38
CA SER A 25 0.17 3.46 8.30
C SER A 25 -0.56 2.30 7.61
N VAL A 26 -0.19 1.09 8.00
CA VAL A 26 -0.75 -0.18 7.54
C VAL A 26 -1.19 -1.00 8.74
N ILE A 27 -2.09 -1.95 8.52
CA ILE A 27 -2.59 -2.85 9.55
C ILE A 27 -1.95 -4.22 9.30
N ASP A 28 -0.82 -4.48 9.97
CA ASP A 28 -0.12 -5.75 9.85
C ASP A 28 -0.94 -6.88 10.46
N CYS A 29 -1.39 -7.78 9.58
CA CYS A 29 -2.13 -8.96 9.96
C CYS A 29 -2.03 -10.02 8.86
N SER A 30 -2.13 -11.29 9.25
CA SER A 30 -2.30 -12.33 8.25
C SER A 30 -3.65 -12.16 7.54
N TRP A 31 -3.68 -12.32 6.22
CA TRP A 31 -4.91 -12.34 5.43
C TRP A 31 -5.99 -13.29 5.97
N ALA A 32 -5.60 -14.36 6.69
CA ALA A 32 -6.50 -15.34 7.29
C ALA A 32 -7.23 -14.85 8.55
N ARG A 33 -6.81 -13.74 9.14
CA ARG A 33 -7.31 -13.23 10.43
C ARG A 33 -7.89 -11.82 10.34
N LEU A 34 -8.18 -11.34 9.13
CA LEU A 34 -8.77 -10.02 8.92
C LEU A 34 -10.09 -9.84 9.68
N ASP A 35 -10.92 -10.88 9.74
CA ASP A 35 -12.22 -10.83 10.42
C ASP A 35 -12.11 -10.66 11.94
N GLU A 36 -10.95 -10.95 12.52
CA GLU A 36 -10.69 -10.79 13.95
C GLU A 36 -10.31 -9.35 14.31
N ILE A 37 -10.03 -8.50 13.31
CA ILE A 37 -9.53 -7.16 13.53
C ILE A 37 -10.68 -6.22 13.91
N PRO A 38 -10.59 -5.50 15.04
CA PRO A 38 -11.66 -4.61 15.49
C PRO A 38 -11.63 -3.28 14.72
N PHE A 39 -11.82 -3.31 13.40
CA PHE A 39 -11.74 -2.12 12.55
C PHE A 39 -12.70 -1.01 12.99
N LYS A 40 -13.86 -1.35 13.55
CA LYS A 40 -14.85 -0.39 14.08
C LYS A 40 -14.34 0.42 15.26
N GLN A 41 -13.31 -0.07 15.96
CA GLN A 41 -12.71 0.62 17.10
C GLN A 41 -11.49 1.46 16.69
N MET A 42 -10.96 1.24 15.49
CA MET A 42 -9.83 2.02 14.98
C MET A 42 -10.29 3.37 14.47
N ARG A 43 -9.90 4.43 15.19
CA ARG A 43 -10.09 5.80 14.73
C ARG A 43 -8.89 6.21 13.87
N SER A 44 -9.14 6.43 12.58
CA SER A 44 -8.17 7.01 11.66
C SER A 44 -8.86 8.09 10.84
N GLY A 45 -8.31 9.30 10.83
CA GLY A 45 -8.91 10.44 10.12
C GLY A 45 -8.73 10.39 8.60
N HIS A 46 -7.75 9.62 8.10
CA HIS A 46 -7.38 9.60 6.69
C HIS A 46 -7.28 8.16 6.16
N GLN A 47 -8.39 7.44 6.20
CA GLN A 47 -8.48 6.07 5.68
C GLN A 47 -8.47 6.07 4.15
N ARG A 48 -7.67 5.18 3.57
CA ARG A 48 -7.54 5.01 2.13
C ARG A 48 -7.56 3.53 1.73
N LEU A 49 -8.16 3.24 0.59
CA LEU A 49 -8.03 1.97 -0.13
C LEU A 49 -6.77 2.01 -0.99
N LEU A 50 -6.07 0.88 -1.07
CA LEU A 50 -5.04 0.70 -2.08
C LEU A 50 -5.71 0.52 -3.46
N PRO A 51 -5.21 1.15 -4.54
CA PRO A 51 -5.74 0.90 -5.88
C PRO A 51 -5.48 -0.54 -6.33
N PHE A 52 -5.99 -0.89 -7.51
CA PHE A 52 -5.69 -2.18 -8.12
C PHE A 52 -4.18 -2.31 -8.35
N VAL A 53 -3.54 -3.18 -7.58
CA VAL A 53 -2.15 -3.57 -7.78
C VAL A 53 -2.02 -5.08 -7.65
N VAL A 54 -1.05 -5.62 -8.37
CA VAL A 54 -0.73 -7.03 -8.43
C VAL A 54 0.50 -7.29 -7.55
N ALA A 55 0.41 -8.30 -6.69
CA ALA A 55 1.52 -8.70 -5.85
C ALA A 55 2.67 -9.30 -6.66
N ALA A 56 3.90 -8.91 -6.32
CA ALA A 56 5.15 -9.53 -6.78
C ALA A 56 5.86 -10.35 -5.68
N ASN A 57 5.37 -10.30 -4.44
CA ASN A 57 5.91 -11.13 -3.37
C ASN A 57 5.81 -12.64 -3.68
N PRO A 58 6.74 -13.49 -3.20
CA PRO A 58 6.82 -14.91 -3.55
C PRO A 58 5.59 -15.75 -3.15
N VAL A 59 4.82 -15.29 -2.16
CA VAL A 59 3.67 -16.04 -1.62
C VAL A 59 2.42 -15.83 -2.48
N ASN A 60 2.25 -14.62 -3.01
CA ASN A 60 1.02 -14.21 -3.70
C ASN A 60 1.27 -13.66 -5.12
N TYR A 61 2.42 -13.96 -5.72
CA TYR A 61 2.78 -13.47 -7.05
C TYR A 61 1.62 -13.60 -8.06
N GLY A 62 1.31 -12.50 -8.74
CA GLY A 62 0.25 -12.43 -9.76
C GLY A 62 -1.17 -12.30 -9.20
N LYS A 63 -1.37 -12.34 -7.88
CA LYS A 63 -2.70 -12.16 -7.27
C LYS A 63 -2.98 -10.67 -7.01
N PRO A 64 -4.14 -10.15 -7.45
CA PRO A 64 -4.52 -8.77 -7.18
C PRO A 64 -4.82 -8.58 -5.68
N TYR A 65 -4.52 -7.39 -5.16
CA TYR A 65 -4.81 -6.97 -3.77
C TYR A 65 -4.16 -7.80 -2.66
N LYS A 66 -3.34 -8.82 -2.99
CA LYS A 66 -2.64 -9.68 -2.02
C LYS A 66 -1.20 -9.22 -1.78
N CYS A 67 -1.02 -7.91 -1.78
CA CYS A 67 0.23 -7.24 -1.48
C CYS A 67 0.63 -7.45 -0.02
N THR A 68 1.93 -7.44 0.22
CA THR A 68 2.54 -7.24 1.53
C THR A 68 2.36 -5.78 1.98
N ASP A 69 2.58 -5.54 3.27
CA ASP A 69 2.62 -4.19 3.82
C ASP A 69 3.69 -3.31 3.13
N ALA A 70 4.85 -3.89 2.82
CA ALA A 70 5.90 -3.21 2.07
C ALA A 70 5.45 -2.79 0.67
N GLU A 71 4.79 -3.68 -0.08
CA GLU A 71 4.22 -3.36 -1.40
C GLU A 71 3.13 -2.28 -1.30
N ALA A 72 2.27 -2.36 -0.29
CA ALA A 72 1.20 -1.39 -0.09
C ALA A 72 1.76 0.01 0.24
N ILE A 73 2.80 0.08 1.08
CA ILE A 73 3.49 1.33 1.40
C ILE A 73 4.24 1.86 0.17
N ALA A 74 4.98 1.01 -0.55
CA ALA A 74 5.69 1.40 -1.76
C ALA A 74 4.75 1.97 -2.83
N ALA A 75 3.64 1.28 -3.11
CA ALA A 75 2.64 1.77 -4.05
C ALA A 75 2.06 3.12 -3.59
N THR A 76 1.77 3.26 -2.30
CA THR A 76 1.27 4.52 -1.73
C THR A 76 2.25 5.67 -1.96
N LEU A 77 3.53 5.48 -1.60
CA LEU A 77 4.58 6.47 -1.78
C LEU A 77 4.74 6.84 -3.26
N TYR A 78 4.67 5.84 -4.15
CA TYR A 78 4.75 6.08 -5.59
C TYR A 78 3.60 6.97 -6.08
N ILE A 79 2.36 6.65 -5.71
CA ILE A 79 1.15 7.36 -6.13
C ILE A 79 1.15 8.82 -5.65
N VAL A 80 1.66 9.10 -4.45
CA VAL A 80 1.76 10.49 -3.93
C VAL A 80 2.96 11.27 -4.50
N GLY A 81 3.71 10.68 -5.43
CA GLY A 81 4.86 11.30 -6.09
C GLY A 81 6.14 11.29 -5.27
N MET A 82 6.27 10.37 -4.31
CA MET A 82 7.49 10.07 -3.54
C MET A 82 8.16 8.82 -4.15
N LYS A 83 8.50 8.90 -5.44
CA LYS A 83 8.93 7.75 -6.25
C LYS A 83 10.28 7.20 -5.80
N GLU A 84 11.21 8.08 -5.42
CA GLU A 84 12.52 7.70 -4.90
C GLU A 84 12.40 6.90 -3.60
N GLU A 85 11.58 7.37 -2.65
CA GLU A 85 11.33 6.71 -1.37
C GLU A 85 10.62 5.36 -1.56
N ALA A 86 9.65 5.31 -2.47
CA ALA A 86 8.99 4.06 -2.87
C ALA A 86 10.00 3.03 -3.40
N THR A 87 10.91 3.48 -4.26
CA THR A 87 11.94 2.64 -4.89
C THR A 87 12.95 2.17 -3.86
N GLN A 88 13.45 3.05 -3.00
CA GLN A 88 14.37 2.70 -1.91
C GLN A 88 13.75 1.66 -0.99
N LEU A 89 12.50 1.86 -0.55
CA LEU A 89 11.81 0.93 0.34
C LEU A 89 11.63 -0.45 -0.28
N ILE A 90 11.16 -0.52 -1.53
CA ILE A 90 10.82 -1.81 -2.12
C ILE A 90 12.06 -2.58 -2.60
N HIS A 91 13.16 -1.89 -2.91
CA HIS A 91 14.42 -2.52 -3.32
C HIS A 91 15.16 -3.25 -2.19
N GLU A 92 14.78 -3.04 -0.92
CA GLU A 92 15.23 -3.88 0.20
C GLU A 92 14.75 -5.34 0.06
N PHE A 93 13.75 -5.58 -0.78
CA PHE A 93 13.22 -6.90 -1.08
C PHE A 93 13.70 -7.37 -2.45
N THR A 94 14.16 -8.63 -2.54
CA THR A 94 14.68 -9.22 -3.78
C THR A 94 13.67 -9.21 -4.95
N TRP A 95 12.36 -9.24 -4.63
CA TRP A 95 11.26 -9.21 -5.59
C TRP A 95 10.71 -7.79 -5.83
N GLY A 96 11.22 -6.77 -5.13
CA GLY A 96 10.71 -5.41 -5.20
C GLY A 96 10.81 -4.72 -6.55
N PRO A 97 11.91 -4.85 -7.32
CA PRO A 97 11.98 -4.31 -8.68
C PRO A 97 10.89 -4.88 -9.60
N GLU A 98 10.53 -6.15 -9.41
CA GLU A 98 9.44 -6.78 -10.18
C GLU A 98 8.07 -6.19 -9.80
N PHE A 99 7.86 -5.81 -8.52
CA PHE A 99 6.63 -5.13 -8.09
C PHE A 99 6.37 -3.83 -8.85
N LEU A 100 7.39 -2.96 -8.94
CA LEU A 100 7.28 -1.69 -9.69
C LEU A 100 7.06 -1.95 -11.18
N LYS A 101 7.76 -2.94 -11.74
CA LYS A 101 7.68 -3.30 -13.15
C LYS A 101 6.30 -3.81 -13.56
N ILE A 102 5.70 -4.76 -12.82
CA ILE A 102 4.40 -5.34 -13.20
C ILE A 102 3.22 -4.38 -12.95
N ASN A 103 3.42 -3.36 -12.12
CA ASN A 103 2.39 -2.36 -11.79
C ASN A 103 2.64 -1.00 -12.45
N TYR A 104 3.63 -0.88 -13.35
CA TYR A 104 4.05 0.41 -13.90
C TYR A 104 2.88 1.22 -14.49
N ASP A 105 2.06 0.60 -15.34
CA ASP A 105 0.93 1.27 -16.00
C ASP A 105 -0.15 1.76 -15.02
N VAL A 106 -0.20 1.21 -13.80
CA VAL A 106 -1.16 1.64 -12.76
C VAL A 106 -0.55 2.69 -11.82
N LEU A 107 0.78 2.71 -11.70
CA LEU A 107 1.51 3.58 -10.79
C LEU A 107 1.91 4.92 -11.42
N GLU A 108 2.09 4.96 -12.75
CA GLU A 108 2.45 6.16 -13.52
C GLU A 108 1.24 7.04 -13.86
#